data_AF-A0A973CTF1-F1
#
_entry.id   AF-A0A973CTF1-F1
#
_cell.length_a   1.000
_cell.length_b   1.000
_cell.length_c   1.000
_cell.angle_alpha   90.00
_cell.angle_beta   90.00
_cell.angle_gamma   90.00
#
_symmetry.space_group_name_H-M   'P 1'
#
loop_
_entity.id
_entity.type
_entity.pdbx_description
1 polymer ?
#
loop_
_entity_poly.entity_id
_entity_poly.type
_entity_poly.pdbx_seq_one_letter_code
_entity_poly.pdbx_strand_id
1 'polypeptide(L)' 'MSLARIWRELCAHPIITGVLLGCTLVGVGLGYQLLSAEWPLWRRLLGGGVGGAGVGVFITAARMIG' A
#
# COMPACT_ATOMS: atom_id res chain seq x y z
N MET A 1 -20.99 0.96 3.02
CA MET A 1 -20.15 2.12 3.41
C MET A 1 -19.95 3.02 2.20
N SER A 2 -20.24 4.32 2.29
CA SER A 2 -20.06 5.26 1.17
C SER A 2 -18.59 5.66 1.04
N LEU A 3 -18.06 5.67 -0.18
CA LEU A 3 -16.69 6.07 -0.52
C LEU A 3 -16.34 7.47 0.03
N ALA A 4 -17.33 8.37 0.08
CA ALA A 4 -17.21 9.72 0.62
C ALA A 4 -17.02 9.78 2.15
N ARG A 5 -17.34 8.70 2.88
CA ARG A 5 -17.09 8.59 4.32
C ARG A 5 -15.65 8.12 4.57
N ILE A 6 -15.20 7.12 3.81
CA ILE A 6 -13.82 6.61 3.85
C ILE A 6 -12.81 7.73 3.53
N TRP A 7 -13.10 8.56 2.52
CA TRP A 7 -12.23 9.68 2.15
C TRP A 7 -12.07 10.71 3.28
N ARG A 8 -13.16 11.07 3.98
CA ARG A 8 -13.10 12.02 5.10
C ARG A 8 -12.33 11.47 6.29
N GLU A 9 -12.50 10.19 6.60
CA GLU A 9 -11.74 9.47 7.63
C GLU A 9 -10.24 9.40 7.28
N LEU A 10 -9.89 9.12 6.02
CA LEU A 10 -8.48 9.12 5.57
C LEU A 10 -7.85 10.52 5.67
N CYS A 11 -8.58 11.57 5.29
CA CYS A 11 -8.10 12.95 5.43
C CYS A 11 -7.91 13.38 6.90
N ALA A 12 -8.66 12.78 7.83
CA ALA A 12 -8.50 13.05 9.26
C ALA A 12 -7.23 12.41 9.85
N HIS A 13 -6.65 11.40 9.18
CA HIS A 13 -5.47 10.67 9.65
C HIS A 13 -4.33 10.66 8.62
N PRO A 14 -3.59 11.78 8.48
CA PRO A 14 -2.51 11.91 7.49
C PRO A 14 -1.38 10.90 7.71
N ILE A 15 -1.16 10.45 8.95
CA ILE A 15 -0.14 9.44 9.29
C ILE A 15 -0.47 8.09 8.66
N ILE A 16 -1.73 7.66 8.73
CA ILE A 16 -2.20 6.39 8.15
C ILE A 16 -2.03 6.43 6.63
N THR A 17 -2.46 7.52 6.01
CA THR A 17 -2.30 7.76 4.57
C THR A 17 -0.82 7.75 4.16
N GLY A 18 0.06 8.37 4.96
CA GLY A 18 1.50 8.39 4.73
C GLY A 18 2.14 7.00 4.81
N VAL A 19 1.77 6.19 5.81
CA VAL A 19 2.26 4.80 5.95
C VAL A 19 1.80 3.94 4.77
N LEU A 20 0.53 4.04 4.38
CA LEU A 20 -0.02 3.33 3.22
C LEU A 20 0.72 3.67 1.93
N LEU A 21 0.91 4.97 1.65
CA LEU A 21 1.66 5.44 0.50
C LEU A 21 3.12 4.98 0.54
N GLY A 22 3.79 5.12 1.68
CA GLY A 22 5.18 4.71 1.86
C GLY A 22 5.38 3.21 1.63
N CYS A 23 4.56 2.37 2.25
CA CYS A 23 4.63 0.93 2.04
C CYS A 23 4.31 0.53 0.59
N THR A 24 3.35 1.20 -0.05
CA THR A 24 3.03 0.96 -1.47
C THR A 24 4.22 1.31 -2.37
N LEU A 25 4.84 2.47 -2.19
CA LEU A 25 6.00 2.90 -2.99
C LEU A 25 7.21 1.98 -2.80
N VAL A 26 7.50 1.60 -1.55
CA VAL A 26 8.57 0.64 -1.23
C VAL A 26 8.26 -0.72 -1.88
N GLY A 27 7.02 -1.19 -1.76
CA GLY A 27 6.57 -2.43 -2.38
C GLY A 27 6.73 -2.41 -3.90
N VAL A 28 6.35 -1.32 -4.57
CA VAL A 28 6.56 -1.15 -6.03
C VAL A 28 8.05 -1.19 -6.39
N GLY A 29 8.90 -0.49 -5.64
CA GLY A 29 10.35 -0.48 -5.86
C GLY A 29 10.99 -1.86 -5.68
N LEU A 30 10.60 -2.57 -4.61
CA LEU A 30 11.01 -3.95 -4.37
C LEU A 30 10.47 -4.89 -5.46
N GLY A 31 9.23 -4.70 -5.90
CA GLY A 31 8.63 -5.47 -6.99
C GLY A 31 9.37 -5.30 -8.31
N TYR A 32 9.84 -4.08 -8.59
CA TYR A 32 10.66 -3.78 -9.75
C TYR A 32 12.05 -4.44 -9.70
N GLN A 33 12.68 -4.48 -8.53
CA GLN A 33 14.02 -5.05 -8.36
C GLN A 33 14.05 -6.58 -8.17
N LEU A 34 13.08 -7.15 -7.45
CA LEU A 34 13.10 -8.55 -7.01
C LEU A 34 12.33 -9.52 -7.90
N LEU A 35 11.29 -9.09 -8.63
CA LEU A 35 10.61 -10.00 -9.57
C LEU A 35 11.47 -10.22 -10.81
N SER A 36 11.43 -11.42 -11.40
CA SER A 36 12.19 -11.81 -12.61
C SER A 36 11.88 -10.90 -13.81
N ALA A 37 12.89 -10.64 -14.67
CA ALA A 37 12.78 -9.79 -15.88
C ALA A 37 11.82 -10.35 -16.94
N GLU A 38 11.50 -11.63 -16.81
CA GLU A 38 10.55 -12.37 -17.63
C GLU A 38 9.11 -11.89 -17.40
N TRP A 39 8.84 -11.24 -16.26
CA TRP A 39 7.52 -10.74 -15.93
C TRP A 39 7.30 -9.37 -16.58
N PRO A 40 6.16 -9.16 -17.26
CA PRO A 40 5.88 -7.88 -17.88
C PRO A 40 5.81 -6.79 -16.79
N LEU A 41 6.32 -5.60 -17.13
CA LEU A 41 6.60 -4.50 -16.20
C LEU A 41 5.38 -4.15 -15.32
N TRP A 42 4.18 -4.20 -15.89
CA TRP A 42 2.93 -3.96 -15.17
C TRP A 42 2.65 -4.97 -14.05
N ARG A 43 3.00 -6.26 -14.21
CA ARG A 43 2.82 -7.28 -13.15
C ARG A 43 3.80 -7.09 -12.01
N ARG A 44 5.03 -6.64 -12.30
CA ARG A 44 6.05 -6.35 -11.29
C ARG A 44 5.62 -5.19 -10.40
N LEU A 45 5.12 -4.12 -11.03
CA LEU A 45 4.59 -2.95 -10.33
C LEU A 45 3.33 -3.28 -9.53
N LEU A 46 2.39 -4.04 -10.11
CA LEU A 46 1.17 -4.44 -9.40
C LEU A 46 1.46 -5.43 -8.26
N GLY A 47 2.30 -6.44 -8.47
CA GLY A 47 2.67 -7.40 -7.44
C GLY A 47 3.38 -6.73 -6.26
N GLY A 48 4.35 -5.85 -6.56
CA GLY A 48 5.04 -5.06 -5.56
C GLY A 48 4.11 -4.07 -4.84
N GLY A 49 3.29 -3.34 -5.59
CA GLY A 49 2.36 -2.34 -5.04
C GLY A 49 1.25 -2.96 -4.20
N VAL A 50 0.69 -4.10 -4.60
CA VAL A 50 -0.31 -4.84 -3.82
C VAL A 50 0.31 -5.39 -2.53
N GLY A 51 1.53 -5.93 -2.61
CA GLY A 51 2.27 -6.38 -1.42
C GLY A 51 2.53 -5.22 -0.45
N GLY A 52 3.00 -4.09 -0.97
CA GLY A 52 3.24 -2.87 -0.20
C GLY A 52 1.98 -2.28 0.42
N ALA A 53 0.89 -2.18 -0.34
CA ALA A 53 -0.40 -1.73 0.16
C ALA A 53 -0.94 -2.68 1.25
N GLY A 54 -0.80 -4.00 1.07
CA GLY A 54 -1.18 -5.00 2.06
C GLY A 54 -0.45 -4.82 3.39
N VAL A 55 0.87 -4.58 3.37
CA VAL A 55 1.65 -4.30 4.58
C VAL A 55 1.20 -2.98 5.23
N GLY A 56 0.96 -1.93 4.43
CA GLY A 56 0.47 -0.65 4.94
C GLY A 56 -0.90 -0.77 5.63
N VAL A 57 -1.82 -1.53 5.06
CA VAL A 57 -3.12 -1.85 5.69
C VAL A 57 -2.92 -2.67 6.96
N PHE A 58 -2.04 -3.68 6.94
CA PHE A 58 -1.78 -4.52 8.10
C PHE A 58 -1.21 -3.74 9.28
N ILE A 59 -0.21 -2.88 9.06
CA ILE A 59 0.36 -2.01 10.10
C ILE A 59 -0.70 -1.07 10.66
N THR A 60 -1.52 -0.50 9.78
CA THR A 60 -2.62 0.39 10.17
C THR A 60 -3.66 -0.36 11.02
N ALA A 61 -4.07 -1.56 10.60
CA ALA A 61 -5.03 -2.38 11.34
C ALA A 61 -4.45 -2.83 12.70
N ALA A 62 -3.18 -3.23 12.75
CA ALA A 62 -2.50 -3.59 13.99
C ALA A 62 -2.47 -2.42 14.99
N ARG A 63 -2.36 -1.19 14.50
CA ARG A 63 -2.44 0.03 15.33
C ARG A 63 -3.85 0.43 15.77
N MET A 64 -4.90 -0.11 15.15
CA MET A 64 -6.28 0.12 15.61
C MET A 64 -6.75 -0.93 16.62
N ILE A 65 -6.12 -2.11 16.62
CA ILE A 65 -6.45 -3.23 17.52
C ILE A 65 -5.65 -3.15 18.83
N GLY A 66 -4.46 -2.54 18.80
CA GLY A 66 -3.56 -2.38 19.94
C GLY A 66 -3.60 -1.00 20.60
#